data_AF-A0A958LVA9-F1
#
_entry.id   AF-A0A958LVA9-F1
#
_cell.length_a   1.000
_cell.length_b   1.000
_cell.length_c   1.000
_cell.angle_alpha   90.00
_cell.angle_beta   90.00
_cell.angle_gamma   90.00
#
_symmetry.space_group_name_H-M   'P 1'
#
loop_
_entity.id
_entity.type
_entity.pdbx_description
1 polymer ?
#
loop_
_entity_poly.entity_id
_entity_poly.type
_entity_poly.pdbx_seq_one_letter_code
_entity_poly.pdbx_strand_id
1 'polypeptide(L)'
;FTHFSSQMKPQEVVDLLNIYFSDMIEVFIEHGVTLDKFIGDGILAYVTLDDETSKQNIENITKAAFEMHIKLASTNQKLKNKKLPKIQLGLSLHIGPVILGAIGSRDKQQFTIIGDPVNVAARLESFCKEHQVGIIASSSFVSQISPEMNLKFVSLGRQKIRGIQLPLEIFGALPLERKQLSA
;
A
#
# COMPACT_ATOMS: atom_id res chain seq x y z
N PHE A 1 13.15 -6.34 3.04
CA PHE A 1 14.04 -5.23 3.41
C PHE A 1 14.86 -5.54 4.67
N THR A 2 14.21 -5.78 5.81
CA THR A 2 14.84 -5.95 7.14
C THR A 2 16.00 -6.95 7.19
N HIS A 3 15.91 -8.04 6.43
CA HIS A 3 16.97 -9.05 6.40
C HIS A 3 18.27 -8.50 5.78
N PHE A 4 18.21 -7.89 4.60
CA PHE A 4 19.41 -7.44 3.90
C PHE A 4 19.92 -6.07 4.36
N SER A 5 19.05 -5.21 4.93
CA SER A 5 19.48 -3.90 5.43
C SER A 5 20.45 -4.02 6.61
N SER A 6 20.41 -5.12 7.36
CA SER A 6 21.37 -5.43 8.44
C SER A 6 22.81 -5.62 7.96
N GLN A 7 23.01 -5.86 6.66
CA GLN A 7 24.32 -6.08 6.03
C GLN A 7 24.78 -4.88 5.20
N MET A 8 23.95 -3.83 5.09
CA MET A 8 24.24 -2.61 4.34
C MET A 8 24.89 -1.56 5.23
N LYS A 9 25.65 -0.65 4.62
CA LYS A 9 26.09 0.55 5.32
C LYS A 9 24.86 1.44 5.60
N PRO A 10 24.81 2.16 6.74
CA PRO A 10 23.69 3.03 7.06
C PRO A 10 23.34 4.03 5.94
N GLN A 11 24.34 4.59 5.26
CA GLN A 11 24.13 5.50 4.14
C GLN A 11 23.44 4.82 2.94
N GLU A 12 23.80 3.56 2.65
CA GLU A 12 23.18 2.81 1.55
C GLU A 12 21.70 2.51 1.85
N VAL A 13 21.37 2.27 3.13
CA VAL A 13 19.98 2.10 3.58
C VAL A 13 19.20 3.39 3.36
N VAL A 14 19.76 4.53 3.76
CA VAL A 14 19.13 5.85 3.57
C VAL A 14 18.93 6.15 2.08
N ASP A 15 19.94 5.92 1.25
CA ASP A 15 19.87 6.16 -0.19
C ASP A 15 18.79 5.29 -0.85
N LEU A 16 18.71 4.01 -0.48
CA LEU A 16 17.69 3.09 -0.98
C LEU A 16 16.28 3.56 -0.58
N LEU A 17 16.09 3.87 0.70
CA LEU A 17 14.79 4.33 1.22
C LEU A 17 14.35 5.62 0.55
N ASN A 18 15.26 6.59 0.36
CA ASN A 18 14.93 7.85 -0.30
C ASN A 18 14.51 7.63 -1.76
N ILE A 19 15.22 6.79 -2.52
CA ILE A 19 14.86 6.46 -3.91
C ILE A 19 13.48 5.78 -3.98
N TYR A 20 13.25 4.83 -3.08
CA TYR A 20 11.99 4.11 -3.01
C TYR A 20 10.83 5.05 -2.63
N PHE A 21 10.97 5.81 -1.54
CA PHE A 21 9.92 6.70 -1.06
C PHE A 21 9.61 7.80 -2.06
N SER A 22 10.62 8.43 -2.68
CA SER A 22 10.37 9.43 -3.73
C SER A 22 9.53 8.85 -4.87
N ASP A 23 9.89 7.68 -5.39
CA ASP A 23 9.18 7.05 -6.50
C ASP A 23 7.74 6.64 -6.12
N MET A 24 7.49 6.18 -4.90
CA MET A 24 6.14 5.82 -4.45
C MET A 24 5.27 7.05 -4.20
N ILE A 25 5.83 8.13 -3.65
CA ILE A 25 5.11 9.38 -3.38
C ILE A 25 4.73 10.08 -4.69
N GLU A 26 5.56 9.99 -5.74
CA GLU A 26 5.15 10.48 -7.07
C GLU A 26 3.84 9.83 -7.52
N VAL A 27 3.70 8.51 -7.37
CA VAL A 27 2.44 7.81 -7.68
C VAL A 27 1.30 8.27 -6.77
N PHE A 28 1.57 8.54 -5.50
CA PHE A 28 0.54 9.06 -4.60
C PHE A 28 0.00 10.41 -5.04
N ILE A 29 0.88 11.32 -5.42
CA ILE A 29 0.52 12.66 -5.90
C ILE A 29 -0.32 12.55 -7.19
N GLU A 30 0.09 11.69 -8.13
CA GLU A 30 -0.62 11.47 -9.40
C GLU A 30 -2.05 10.95 -9.22
N HIS A 31 -2.30 10.17 -8.16
CA HIS A 31 -3.61 9.58 -7.87
C HIS A 31 -4.37 10.24 -6.71
N GLY A 32 -3.86 11.34 -6.15
CA GLY A 32 -4.52 12.01 -5.00
C GLY A 32 -4.54 11.18 -3.72
N VAL A 33 -3.59 10.26 -3.55
CA VAL A 33 -3.41 9.48 -2.32
C VAL A 33 -2.65 10.32 -1.30
N THR A 34 -3.16 10.41 -0.09
CA THR A 34 -2.53 11.17 0.99
C THR A 34 -1.54 10.29 1.74
N LEU A 35 -0.27 10.69 1.76
CA LEU A 35 0.75 10.10 2.64
C LEU A 35 0.44 10.47 4.10
N ASP A 36 0.29 9.46 4.96
CA ASP A 36 0.17 9.67 6.41
C ASP A 36 1.56 9.71 7.06
N LYS A 37 2.32 8.60 6.93
CA LYS A 37 3.66 8.48 7.52
C LYS A 37 4.47 7.33 6.92
N PHE A 38 5.78 7.40 7.11
CA PHE A 38 6.68 6.26 6.94
C PHE A 38 6.76 5.45 8.23
N ILE A 39 6.83 4.12 8.11
CA ILE A 39 6.94 3.17 9.22
C ILE A 39 8.09 2.20 8.92
N GLY A 40 9.32 2.60 9.26
CA GLY A 40 10.51 1.85 8.83
C GLY A 40 10.68 1.95 7.32
N ASP A 41 10.55 0.83 6.62
CA ASP A 41 10.47 0.73 5.16
C ASP A 41 9.05 0.74 4.60
N GLY A 42 8.03 0.69 5.47
CA GLY A 42 6.63 0.74 5.10
C GLY A 42 6.12 2.17 4.90
N ILE A 43 5.02 2.29 4.16
CA ILE A 43 4.30 3.54 3.93
C ILE A 43 2.85 3.34 4.35
N LEU A 44 2.34 4.22 5.22
CA LEU A 44 0.92 4.35 5.47
C LEU A 44 0.38 5.52 4.66
N ALA A 45 -0.67 5.26 3.89
CA ALA A 45 -1.34 6.25 3.06
C ALA A 45 -2.84 5.96 3.00
N TYR A 46 -3.63 6.98 2.65
CA TYR A 46 -5.08 6.86 2.62
C TYR A 46 -5.72 7.79 1.59
N VAL A 47 -6.99 7.51 1.29
CA VAL A 47 -7.93 8.45 0.67
C VAL A 47 -9.15 8.56 1.58
N THR A 48 -9.78 9.72 1.62
CA THR A 48 -11.06 9.90 2.30
C THR A 48 -12.20 9.53 1.39
N LEU A 49 -13.31 9.09 1.97
CA LEU A 49 -14.51 8.71 1.23
C LEU A 49 -15.66 9.58 1.73
N ASP A 50 -16.26 10.32 0.81
CA ASP A 50 -17.46 11.14 1.01
C ASP A 50 -18.46 10.89 -0.14
N ASP A 51 -19.67 11.42 -0.01
CA ASP A 51 -20.76 11.12 -0.94
C ASP A 51 -20.45 11.51 -2.40
N GLU A 52 -19.57 12.49 -2.63
CA GLU A 52 -19.27 13.01 -3.96
C GLU A 52 -18.06 12.33 -4.62
N THR A 53 -17.03 11.98 -3.83
CA THR A 53 -15.73 11.57 -4.36
C THR A 53 -15.41 10.10 -4.11
N SER A 54 -16.23 9.36 -3.35
CA SER A 54 -15.96 7.97 -2.96
C SER A 54 -15.60 7.06 -4.13
N LYS A 55 -16.39 7.06 -5.22
CA LYS A 55 -16.12 6.21 -6.40
C LYS A 55 -14.75 6.53 -6.99
N GLN A 56 -14.48 7.81 -7.22
CA GLN A 56 -13.21 8.26 -7.82
C GLN A 56 -12.01 7.93 -6.92
N ASN A 57 -12.14 8.14 -5.61
CA ASN A 57 -11.06 7.89 -4.67
C ASN A 57 -10.73 6.39 -4.54
N ILE A 58 -11.75 5.51 -4.58
CA ILE A 58 -11.53 4.06 -4.63
C ILE A 58 -10.83 3.66 -5.93
N GLU A 59 -11.25 4.19 -7.07
CA GLU A 59 -10.58 3.91 -8.34
C GLU A 59 -9.14 4.40 -8.34
N ASN A 60 -8.89 5.61 -7.86
CA ASN A 60 -7.56 6.22 -7.79
C ASN A 60 -6.61 5.44 -6.89
N ILE A 61 -7.00 5.12 -5.65
CA ILE A 61 -6.12 4.37 -4.75
C ILE A 61 -5.88 2.93 -5.26
N THR A 62 -6.88 2.36 -5.95
CA THR A 62 -6.70 1.05 -6.61
C THR A 62 -5.71 1.16 -7.77
N LYS A 63 -5.84 2.15 -8.66
CA LYS A 63 -4.89 2.39 -9.77
C LYS A 63 -3.48 2.67 -9.25
N ALA A 64 -3.35 3.51 -8.22
CA ALA A 64 -2.10 3.79 -7.54
C ALA A 64 -1.41 2.51 -7.07
N ALA A 65 -2.15 1.57 -6.45
CA ALA A 65 -1.58 0.31 -5.99
C ALA A 65 -0.95 -0.51 -7.11
N PHE A 66 -1.58 -0.60 -8.29
CA PHE A 66 -1.00 -1.29 -9.45
C PHE A 66 0.16 -0.50 -10.07
N GLU A 67 0.03 0.82 -10.17
CA GLU A 67 1.07 1.69 -10.73
C GLU A 67 2.34 1.71 -9.87
N MET A 68 2.23 1.63 -8.55
CA MET A 68 3.38 1.49 -7.65
C MET A 68 4.25 0.27 -8.02
N HIS A 69 3.64 -0.86 -8.40
CA HIS A 69 4.40 -2.04 -8.83
C HIS A 69 5.06 -1.86 -10.19
N ILE A 70 4.44 -1.12 -11.11
CA ILE A 70 5.05 -0.76 -12.39
C ILE A 70 6.23 0.19 -12.15
N LYS A 71 6.02 1.21 -11.32
CA LYS A 71 7.06 2.17 -10.93
C LYS A 71 8.23 1.45 -10.25
N LEU A 72 7.97 0.46 -9.40
CA LEU A 72 8.98 -0.36 -8.73
C LEU A 72 9.97 -1.02 -9.70
N ALA A 73 9.53 -1.40 -10.91
CA ALA A 73 10.43 -1.95 -11.92
C ALA A 73 11.50 -0.91 -12.33
N SER A 74 11.10 0.35 -12.52
CA SER A 74 12.01 1.46 -12.81
C SER A 74 12.85 1.85 -11.59
N THR A 75 12.26 1.85 -10.38
CA THR A 75 12.96 2.08 -9.12
C THR A 75 14.09 1.06 -8.93
N ASN A 76 13.82 -0.21 -9.22
CA ASN A 76 14.83 -1.27 -9.14
C ASN A 76 15.97 -1.10 -10.16
N GLN A 77 15.73 -0.48 -11.32
CA GLN A 77 16.81 -0.11 -12.23
C GLN A 77 17.67 1.02 -11.66
N LYS A 78 17.04 2.04 -11.03
CA LYS A 78 17.78 3.11 -10.33
C LYS A 78 18.66 2.55 -9.21
N LEU A 79 18.12 1.64 -8.41
CA LEU A 79 18.85 0.95 -7.34
C LEU A 79 20.03 0.13 -7.89
N LYS A 80 19.79 -0.65 -8.96
CA LYS A 80 20.84 -1.42 -9.63
C LYS A 80 22.00 -0.53 -10.12
N ASN A 81 21.70 0.63 -10.71
CA ASN A 81 22.72 1.57 -11.18
C ASN A 81 23.58 2.13 -10.04
N LYS A 82 23.03 2.20 -8.82
CA LYS A 82 23.74 2.56 -7.59
C LYS A 82 24.35 1.37 -6.84
N LYS A 83 24.32 0.17 -7.43
CA LYS A 83 24.77 -1.10 -6.81
C LYS A 83 24.03 -1.44 -5.51
N LEU A 84 22.79 -0.96 -5.37
CA LEU A 84 21.91 -1.25 -4.25
C LEU A 84 21.05 -2.49 -4.56
N PRO A 85 20.63 -3.25 -3.53
CA PRO A 85 19.83 -4.46 -3.72
C PRO A 85 18.46 -4.16 -4.33
N LYS A 86 17.95 -5.13 -5.11
CA LYS A 86 16.57 -5.11 -5.62
C LYS A 86 15.59 -5.22 -4.45
N ILE A 87 14.49 -4.48 -4.52
CA ILE A 87 13.37 -4.56 -3.58
C ILE A 87 12.13 -5.17 -4.21
N GLN A 88 11.30 -5.75 -3.35
CA GLN A 88 9.95 -6.23 -3.65
C GLN A 88 8.95 -5.41 -2.83
N LEU A 89 7.73 -5.28 -3.34
CA LEU A 89 6.66 -4.52 -2.71
C LEU A 89 5.51 -5.46 -2.36
N GLY A 90 5.07 -5.43 -1.10
CA GLY A 90 3.77 -5.94 -0.67
C GLY A 90 2.87 -4.76 -0.36
N LEU A 91 1.62 -4.81 -0.79
CA LEU A 91 0.65 -3.75 -0.56
C LEU A 91 -0.69 -4.34 -0.11
N SER A 92 -1.29 -3.73 0.90
CA SER A 92 -2.63 -4.08 1.38
C SER A 92 -3.62 -2.95 1.19
N LEU A 93 -4.83 -3.26 0.71
CA LEU A 93 -5.95 -2.33 0.59
C LEU A 93 -7.09 -2.75 1.54
N HIS A 94 -7.54 -1.80 2.35
CA HIS A 94 -8.66 -2.00 3.26
C HIS A 94 -9.47 -0.71 3.39
N ILE A 95 -10.75 -0.86 3.69
CA ILE A 95 -11.70 0.23 3.89
C ILE A 95 -12.43 0.02 5.22
N GLY A 96 -12.59 1.11 5.95
CA GLY A 96 -13.39 1.14 7.17
C GLY A 96 -13.35 2.51 7.85
N PRO A 97 -14.18 2.71 8.89
CA PRO A 97 -14.26 3.97 9.60
C PRO A 97 -12.99 4.24 10.40
N VAL A 98 -12.46 5.46 10.27
CA VAL A 98 -11.29 5.94 11.01
C VAL A 98 -11.55 7.37 11.49
N ILE A 99 -10.83 7.76 12.54
CA ILE A 99 -10.74 9.15 12.98
C ILE A 99 -9.51 9.76 12.32
N LEU A 100 -9.68 10.87 11.62
CA LEU A 100 -8.59 11.71 11.13
C LEU A 100 -8.41 12.89 12.09
N GLY A 101 -7.22 13.02 12.70
CA GLY A 101 -6.99 14.07 13.68
C GLY A 101 -5.54 14.21 14.15
N ALA A 102 -5.30 15.26 14.94
CA ALA A 102 -4.00 15.52 15.57
C ALA A 102 -3.83 14.66 16.82
N ILE A 103 -2.76 13.89 16.87
CA ILE A 103 -2.49 12.91 17.94
C ILE A 103 -1.06 13.07 18.42
N GLY A 104 -0.88 13.12 19.73
CA GLY A 104 0.42 13.25 20.37
C GLY A 104 0.37 14.07 21.64
N SER A 105 1.54 14.51 22.08
CA SER A 105 1.69 15.38 23.25
C SER A 105 1.61 16.85 22.85
N ARG A 106 1.65 17.75 23.84
CA ARG A 106 1.74 19.21 23.59
C ARG A 106 2.92 19.58 22.71
N ASP A 107 4.06 18.91 22.89
CA ASP A 107 5.33 19.27 22.24
C ASP A 107 5.55 18.55 20.90
N LYS A 108 4.71 17.55 20.59
CA LYS A 108 4.80 16.79 19.35
C LYS A 108 3.45 16.19 18.98
N GLN A 109 2.83 16.76 17.96
CA GLN A 109 1.60 16.26 17.36
C GLN A 109 1.87 15.76 15.95
N GLN A 110 1.10 14.74 15.56
CA GLN A 110 1.04 14.23 14.20
C GLN A 110 -0.43 14.17 13.78
N PHE A 111 -0.75 14.72 12.61
CA PHE A 111 -2.05 14.53 11.99
C PHE A 111 -2.07 13.17 11.31
N THR A 112 -3.02 12.30 11.67
CA THR A 112 -3.02 10.89 11.22
C THR A 112 -4.40 10.26 11.29
N ILE A 113 -4.58 9.14 10.58
CA ILE A 113 -5.73 8.26 10.74
C ILE A 113 -5.53 7.26 11.88
N ILE A 114 -6.55 7.08 12.73
CA ILE A 114 -6.61 6.03 13.76
C ILE A 114 -7.93 5.28 13.71
N GLY A 115 -7.82 3.96 13.83
CA GLY A 115 -8.94 3.05 13.99
C GLY A 115 -8.50 1.63 13.73
N ASP A 116 -9.39 0.68 14.04
CA ASP A 116 -9.17 -0.73 13.74
C ASP A 116 -8.84 -1.00 12.26
N PRO A 117 -9.43 -0.31 11.27
CA PRO A 117 -9.08 -0.51 9.86
C PRO A 117 -7.59 -0.29 9.54
N VAL A 118 -6.93 0.65 10.21
CA VAL A 118 -5.48 0.90 10.02
C VAL A 118 -4.66 -0.33 10.45
N ASN A 119 -5.04 -0.93 11.59
CA ASN A 119 -4.40 -2.13 12.09
C ASN A 119 -4.69 -3.36 11.23
N VAL A 120 -5.90 -3.46 10.68
CA VAL A 120 -6.28 -4.52 9.75
C VAL A 120 -5.46 -4.41 8.46
N ALA A 121 -5.37 -3.22 7.86
CA ALA A 121 -4.56 -2.99 6.68
C ALA A 121 -3.10 -3.44 6.90
N ALA A 122 -2.47 -2.97 7.98
CA ALA A 122 -1.10 -3.37 8.30
C ALA A 122 -0.91 -4.89 8.47
N ARG A 123 -1.92 -5.62 8.98
CA ARG A 123 -1.88 -7.08 9.10
C ARG A 123 -2.11 -7.78 7.77
N LEU A 124 -2.95 -7.21 6.91
CA LEU A 124 -3.23 -7.74 5.58
C LEU A 124 -1.98 -7.76 4.70
N GLU A 125 -1.07 -6.80 4.87
CA GLU A 125 0.18 -6.74 4.12
C GLU A 125 1.02 -8.01 4.26
N SER A 126 1.07 -8.62 5.45
CA SER A 126 1.84 -9.85 5.66
C SER A 126 1.35 -11.04 4.81
N PHE A 127 0.08 -11.04 4.38
CA PHE A 127 -0.47 -12.08 3.51
C PHE A 127 0.06 -11.98 2.08
N CYS A 128 0.62 -10.83 1.65
CA CYS A 128 1.30 -10.70 0.36
C CYS A 128 2.41 -11.75 0.25
N LYS A 129 3.22 -11.90 1.30
CA LYS A 129 4.32 -12.87 1.34
C LYS A 129 3.81 -14.31 1.45
N GLU A 130 2.81 -14.55 2.27
CA GLU A 130 2.22 -15.89 2.49
C GLU A 130 1.63 -16.47 1.18
N HIS A 131 0.91 -15.64 0.43
CA HIS A 131 0.26 -16.05 -0.81
C HIS A 131 1.07 -15.74 -2.09
N GLN A 132 2.27 -15.17 -1.96
CA GLN A 132 3.15 -14.80 -3.08
C GLN A 132 2.47 -13.86 -4.09
N VAL A 133 1.72 -12.88 -3.60
CA VAL A 133 1.04 -11.85 -4.41
C VAL A 133 1.54 -10.46 -4.06
N GLY A 134 1.49 -9.53 -5.02
CA GLY A 134 1.97 -8.16 -4.82
C GLY A 134 0.95 -7.27 -4.11
N ILE A 135 -0.34 -7.59 -4.21
CA ILE A 135 -1.43 -6.80 -3.63
C ILE A 135 -2.40 -7.76 -2.92
N ILE A 136 -2.76 -7.42 -1.69
CA ILE A 136 -3.85 -8.02 -0.92
C ILE A 136 -4.94 -6.97 -0.71
N ALA A 137 -6.21 -7.33 -0.86
CA ALA A 137 -7.33 -6.47 -0.53
C ALA A 137 -8.36 -7.21 0.31
N SER A 138 -8.96 -6.54 1.30
CA SER A 138 -10.12 -7.09 2.01
C SER A 138 -11.35 -7.19 1.10
N SER A 139 -12.27 -8.11 1.40
CA SER A 139 -13.56 -8.20 0.71
C SER A 139 -14.37 -6.90 0.75
N SER A 140 -14.33 -6.16 1.86
CA SER A 140 -14.98 -4.86 1.97
C SER A 140 -14.44 -3.86 0.96
N PHE A 141 -13.12 -3.84 0.74
CA PHE A 141 -12.50 -2.99 -0.28
C PHE A 141 -12.85 -3.43 -1.70
N VAL A 142 -12.71 -4.71 -2.02
CA VAL A 142 -12.99 -5.25 -3.36
C VAL A 142 -14.45 -5.00 -3.78
N SER A 143 -15.39 -5.03 -2.83
CA SER A 143 -16.81 -4.73 -3.10
C SER A 143 -17.08 -3.31 -3.60
N GLN A 144 -16.14 -2.37 -3.39
CA GLN A 144 -16.26 -0.98 -3.83
C GLN A 144 -15.63 -0.73 -5.20
N ILE A 145 -14.86 -1.68 -5.73
CA ILE A 145 -14.17 -1.54 -7.02
C ILE A 145 -15.20 -1.63 -8.15
N SER A 146 -15.20 -0.64 -9.05
CA SER A 146 -16.06 -0.68 -10.23
C SER A 146 -15.70 -1.88 -11.13
N PRO A 147 -16.67 -2.67 -11.59
CA PRO A 147 -16.43 -3.73 -12.58
C PRO A 147 -15.75 -3.22 -13.86
N GLU A 148 -15.93 -1.93 -14.18
CA GLU A 148 -15.35 -1.27 -15.36
C GLU A 148 -13.82 -1.23 -15.33
N MET A 149 -13.20 -1.30 -14.14
CA MET A 149 -11.74 -1.27 -14.02
C MET A 149 -11.07 -2.55 -14.57
N ASN A 150 -11.84 -3.63 -14.79
CA ASN A 150 -11.35 -4.91 -15.31
C ASN A 150 -10.10 -5.46 -14.56
N LEU A 151 -10.02 -5.20 -13.26
CA LEU A 151 -8.91 -5.64 -12.41
C LEU A 151 -9.19 -7.03 -11.85
N LYS A 152 -8.20 -7.92 -11.94
CA LYS A 152 -8.35 -9.30 -11.49
C LYS A 152 -7.91 -9.47 -10.04
N PHE A 153 -8.87 -9.40 -9.13
CA PHE A 153 -8.74 -9.85 -7.75
C PHE A 153 -9.26 -11.28 -7.63
N VAL A 154 -8.47 -12.19 -7.06
CA VAL A 154 -8.84 -13.60 -6.85
C VAL A 154 -9.01 -13.84 -5.36
N SER A 155 -10.13 -14.42 -4.94
CA SER A 155 -10.34 -14.78 -3.54
C SER A 155 -9.28 -15.79 -3.07
N LEU A 156 -8.67 -15.50 -1.92
CA LEU A 156 -7.74 -16.38 -1.22
C LEU A 156 -8.40 -17.01 0.02
N GLY A 157 -9.74 -16.94 0.09
CA GLY A 157 -10.54 -17.44 1.18
C GLY A 157 -10.56 -16.53 2.40
N ARG A 158 -11.16 -17.06 3.47
CA ARG A 158 -11.32 -16.36 4.76
C ARG A 158 -10.12 -16.58 5.66
N GLN A 159 -9.51 -15.49 6.10
CA GLN A 159 -8.34 -15.51 6.96
C GLN A 159 -8.67 -14.99 8.36
N LYS A 160 -8.09 -15.62 9.39
CA LYS A 160 -8.22 -15.15 10.77
C LYS A 160 -7.21 -14.03 11.00
N ILE A 161 -7.69 -12.80 11.14
CA ILE A 161 -6.85 -11.64 11.42
C ILE A 161 -6.90 -11.36 12.91
N ARG A 162 -5.73 -11.24 13.55
CA ARG A 162 -5.65 -10.85 14.97
C ARG A 162 -6.49 -9.59 15.20
N GLY A 163 -7.27 -9.55 16.27
CA GLY A 163 -8.11 -8.39 16.61
C GLY A 163 -9.45 -8.28 15.87
N ILE A 164 -9.71 -9.15 14.89
CA ILE A 164 -11.04 -9.25 14.25
C ILE A 164 -11.71 -10.55 14.71
N GLN A 165 -12.96 -10.44 15.15
CA GLN A 165 -13.71 -11.58 15.70
C GLN A 165 -14.06 -12.61 14.63
N LEU A 166 -14.54 -12.17 13.48
CA LEU A 166 -14.93 -13.03 12.37
C LEU A 166 -13.82 -13.10 11.32
N PRO A 167 -13.54 -14.28 10.74
CA PRO A 167 -12.61 -14.39 9.62
C PRO A 167 -12.98 -13.45 8.47
N LEU A 168 -12.01 -12.68 7.99
CA LEU A 168 -12.18 -11.73 6.89
C LEU A 168 -11.78 -12.42 5.59
N GLU A 169 -12.63 -12.33 4.57
CA GLU A 169 -12.24 -12.77 3.23
C GLU A 169 -11.27 -11.77 2.62
N ILE A 170 -10.20 -12.29 2.01
CA ILE A 170 -9.16 -11.49 1.37
C ILE A 170 -8.99 -11.92 -0.08
N PHE A 171 -8.55 -11.00 -0.90
CA PHE A 171 -8.32 -11.18 -2.32
C PHE A 171 -6.88 -10.83 -2.66
N GLY A 172 -6.26 -11.63 -3.52
CA GLY A 172 -4.94 -11.36 -4.07
C GLY A 172 -5.03 -10.84 -5.50
N ALA A 173 -4.16 -9.89 -5.83
CA ALA A 173 -3.92 -9.48 -7.21
C ALA A 173 -2.43 -9.55 -7.54
N LEU A 174 -2.14 -9.93 -8.78
CA LEU A 174 -0.80 -9.78 -9.35
C LEU A 174 -0.68 -8.38 -9.96
N PRO A 175 0.50 -7.74 -9.87
CA PRO A 175 0.76 -6.50 -10.59
C PRO A 175 0.44 -6.64 -12.09
N LEU A 176 -0.25 -5.65 -12.64
CA LEU A 176 -0.57 -5.61 -14.07
C LEU A 176 0.60 -5.03 -14.86
N GLU A 177 0.68 -5.41 -16.13
CA GLU A 177 1.60 -4.74 -17.06
C GLU A 177 1.05 -3.36 -17.44
N ARG A 178 1.94 -2.38 -17.72
CA ARG A 178 1.56 -0.98 -18.00
C ARG A 178 0.50 -0.81 -19.10
N LYS A 179 0.44 -1.71 -20.07
CA LYS A 179 -0.56 -1.69 -21.16
C LYS A 179 -2.00 -1.95 -20.69
N GLN A 180 -2.18 -2.52 -19.50
CA GLN A 180 -3.48 -2.94 -18.98
C GLN A 180 -4.13 -1.88 -18.06
N LEU A 181 -3.42 -0.82 -17.67
CA LEU A 181 -3.94 0.28 -16.83
C LEU A 181 -4.41 1.51 -17.62
N SER A 182 -4.15 1.56 -18.93
CA SER A 182 -4.44 2.70 -19.80
C SER A 182 -5.71 2.53 -20.64
N ALA A 183 -6.63 1.66 -20.20
CA ALA A 183 -7.96 1.48 -20.78
C ALA A 183 -9.00 2.16 -19.89
#